data_AF-A0A967JT45-F1
#
_entry.id   AF-A0A967JT45-F1
#
_cell.length_a   1.000
_cell.length_b   1.000
_cell.length_c   1.000
_cell.angle_alpha   90.00
_cell.angle_beta   90.00
_cell.angle_gamma   90.00
#
_symmetry.space_group_name_H-M   'P 1'
#
loop_
_entity.id
_entity.type
_entity.pdbx_description
1 polymer ?
#
loop_
_entity_poly.entity_id
_entity_poly.type
_entity_poly.pdbx_seq_one_letter_code
_entity_poly.pdbx_strand_id
1 'polypeptide(L)'
;MVWRWAHDPRLSQSMRDIISDPDNDIFASAASVWELEIMHAKGKLTLPGSVLEGLAKMSVPALSIDAEDAAAAATLPRHHDDPFDRMLVAQAMRRSLTIVTSDDGFKAYGVRLMPP
;
A
#
# COMPACT_ATOMS: atom_id res chain seq x y z
N MET A 1 -1.22 -0.53 0.73
CA MET A 1 -2.12 -1.40 -0.06
C MET A 1 -3.43 -0.71 -0.49
N VAL A 2 -3.45 0.24 -1.43
CA VAL A 2 -4.69 1.01 -1.72
C VAL A 2 -5.87 0.19 -2.23
N TRP A 3 -5.62 -0.90 -2.94
CA TRP A 3 -6.68 -1.54 -3.71
C TRP A 3 -7.67 -2.40 -2.91
N ARG A 4 -7.22 -3.00 -1.80
CA ARG A 4 -8.12 -3.78 -0.93
C ARG A 4 -9.12 -2.87 -0.19
N TRP A 5 -8.90 -1.55 -0.18
CA TRP A 5 -9.52 -0.60 0.72
C TRP A 5 -10.96 -0.20 0.40
N ALA A 6 -11.39 -0.17 -0.86
CA ALA A 6 -12.75 0.30 -1.19
C ALA A 6 -13.86 -0.50 -0.48
N HIS A 7 -13.59 -1.76 -0.12
CA HIS A 7 -14.54 -2.63 0.58
C HIS A 7 -13.92 -3.46 1.73
N ASP A 8 -12.76 -3.08 2.27
CA ASP A 8 -12.19 -3.81 3.43
C ASP A 8 -12.95 -3.43 4.71
N PRO A 9 -13.58 -4.40 5.40
CA PRO A 9 -14.24 -4.14 6.68
C PRO A 9 -13.26 -3.74 7.79
N ARG A 10 -11.95 -3.94 7.60
CA ARG A 10 -10.90 -3.58 8.57
C ARG A 10 -10.50 -2.11 8.54
N LEU A 11 -10.94 -1.34 7.54
CA LEU A 11 -10.76 0.10 7.57
C LEU A 11 -11.84 0.73 8.44
N SER A 12 -11.44 1.67 9.28
CA SER A 12 -12.39 2.51 10.01
C SER A 12 -13.11 3.46 9.06
N GLN A 13 -14.16 4.12 9.58
CA GLN A 13 -14.86 5.15 8.83
C GLN A 13 -13.96 6.36 8.55
N SER A 14 -13.13 6.77 9.52
CA SER A 14 -12.17 7.86 9.36
C SER A 14 -11.22 7.62 8.20
N MET A 15 -10.68 6.41 8.06
CA MET A 15 -9.80 6.06 6.94
C MET A 15 -10.52 6.16 5.58
N ARG A 16 -11.79 5.72 5.51
CA ARG A 16 -12.60 5.83 4.29
C ARG A 16 -12.87 7.27 3.91
N ASP A 17 -13.15 8.12 4.89
CA ASP A 17 -13.43 9.53 4.66
C ASP A 17 -12.19 10.24 4.11
N ILE A 18 -10.99 9.96 4.64
CA ILE A 18 -9.74 10.55 4.14
C ILE A 18 -9.39 10.04 2.73
N ILE A 19 -9.61 8.76 2.45
CA ILE A 19 -9.37 8.19 1.11
C ILE A 19 -10.34 8.79 0.07
N SER A 20 -11.56 9.15 0.51
CA SER A 20 -12.61 9.68 -0.37
C SER A 20 -12.57 11.20 -0.51
N ASP A 21 -11.74 11.87 0.29
CA ASP A 21 -11.55 13.31 0.25
C ASP A 21 -10.73 13.69 -1.01
N PRO A 22 -11.30 14.49 -1.92
CA PRO A 22 -10.65 14.86 -3.17
C PRO A 22 -9.40 15.74 -3.00
N ASP A 23 -9.19 16.33 -1.82
CA ASP A 23 -7.99 17.12 -1.52
C ASP A 23 -6.77 16.24 -1.20
N ASN A 24 -6.94 14.91 -1.11
CA ASN A 24 -5.85 13.97 -0.87
C ASN A 24 -5.42 13.24 -2.15
N ASP A 25 -4.11 13.28 -2.43
CA ASP A 25 -3.52 12.45 -3.48
C ASP A 25 -3.34 11.00 -3.00
N ILE A 26 -4.11 10.08 -3.60
CA ILE A 26 -4.09 8.66 -3.25
C ILE A 26 -3.32 7.85 -4.31
N PHE A 27 -2.35 7.04 -3.86
CA PHE A 27 -1.51 6.24 -4.76
C PHE A 27 -1.41 4.77 -4.35
N ALA A 28 -1.64 3.86 -5.29
CA ALA A 28 -1.44 2.44 -5.07
C ALA A 28 0.00 2.01 -5.41
N SER A 29 0.81 1.69 -4.40
CA SER A 29 2.15 1.12 -4.64
C SER A 29 2.09 -0.12 -5.54
N ALA A 30 2.97 -0.17 -6.54
CA ALA A 30 3.19 -1.34 -7.37
C ALA A 30 3.57 -2.58 -6.54
N ALA A 31 4.15 -2.43 -5.35
CA ALA A 31 4.41 -3.55 -4.43
C ALA A 31 3.10 -4.20 -3.96
N SER A 32 2.12 -3.38 -3.58
CA SER A 32 0.80 -3.89 -3.18
C SER A 32 0.05 -4.52 -4.34
N VAL A 33 0.15 -3.95 -5.55
CA VAL A 33 -0.42 -4.55 -6.76
C VAL A 33 0.21 -5.92 -7.01
N TRP A 34 1.54 -5.99 -6.96
CA TRP A 34 2.30 -7.21 -7.16
C TRP A 34 1.93 -8.31 -6.14
N GLU A 35 1.82 -7.95 -4.87
CA GLU A 35 1.42 -8.89 -3.80
C GLU A 35 -0.01 -9.44 -4.02
N LEU A 36 -0.98 -8.57 -4.32
CA LEU A 36 -2.38 -8.94 -4.54
C LEU A 36 -2.54 -9.87 -5.74
N GLU A 37 -1.89 -9.56 -6.86
CA GLU A 37 -1.92 -10.39 -8.07
C GLU A 37 -1.26 -11.76 -7.84
N ILE A 38 -0.16 -11.82 -7.08
CA ILE A 38 0.45 -13.10 -6.69
C ILE A 38 -0.49 -13.91 -5.81
N MET A 39 -1.13 -13.29 -4.82
CA MET A 39 -2.09 -13.99 -3.95
C MET A 39 -3.28 -14.51 -4.75
N HIS A 40 -3.75 -13.74 -5.74
CA HIS A 40 -4.80 -14.16 -6.65
C HIS A 40 -4.39 -15.37 -7.50
N ALA A 41 -3.23 -15.30 -8.15
CA ALA A 41 -2.70 -16.39 -8.95
C ALA A 41 -2.45 -17.67 -8.13
N LYS A 42 -2.13 -17.54 -6.83
CA LYS A 42 -1.98 -18.66 -5.88
C LYS A 42 -3.32 -19.18 -5.33
N GLY A 43 -4.46 -18.62 -5.74
CA GLY A 43 -5.79 -18.99 -5.24
C GLY A 43 -6.04 -18.62 -3.78
N LYS A 44 -5.18 -17.79 -3.17
CA LYS A 44 -5.33 -17.34 -1.77
C LYS A 44 -6.31 -16.17 -1.64
N LEU A 45 -6.63 -15.53 -2.75
CA LEU A 45 -7.48 -14.36 -2.81
C LEU A 45 -8.31 -14.38 -4.10
N THR A 46 -9.63 -14.22 -3.99
CA THR A 46 -10.50 -14.09 -5.16
C THR A 46 -10.63 -12.62 -5.53
N LEU A 47 -10.23 -12.27 -6.75
CA LEU A 47 -10.40 -10.93 -7.29
C LEU A 47 -11.48 -10.94 -8.38
N PRO A 48 -12.33 -9.91 -8.46
CA PRO A 48 -13.34 -9.80 -9.51
C PRO A 48 -12.74 -9.50 -10.90
N GLY A 49 -11.44 -9.21 -10.97
CA GLY A 49 -10.68 -8.85 -12.16
C GLY A 49 -9.25 -8.46 -11.78
N SER A 50 -8.50 -7.86 -12.70
CA SER A 50 -7.14 -7.39 -12.37
C SER A 50 -7.18 -6.22 -11.38
N VAL A 51 -6.17 -6.15 -10.53
CA VAL A 51 -5.98 -5.05 -9.59
C VAL A 51 -5.85 -3.73 -10.35
N LEU A 52 -5.10 -3.75 -11.46
CA LEU A 52 -4.84 -2.58 -12.28
C LEU A 52 -6.12 -2.00 -12.90
N GLU A 53 -7.02 -2.85 -13.40
CA GLU A 53 -8.33 -2.42 -13.91
C GLU A 53 -9.19 -1.78 -12.81
N GLY A 54 -9.17 -2.34 -11.60
CA GLY A 54 -9.89 -1.76 -10.47
C GLY A 54 -9.33 -0.39 -10.08
N LEU A 55 -8.01 -0.22 -10.06
CA LEU A 55 -7.36 1.07 -9.81
C LEU A 55 -7.74 2.12 -10.85
N ALA A 56 -7.76 1.75 -12.13
CA ALA A 56 -8.17 2.64 -13.21
C ALA A 56 -9.62 3.13 -13.06
N LYS A 57 -10.55 2.24 -12.67
CA LYS A 57 -11.96 2.61 -12.40
C LYS A 57 -12.11 3.58 -11.23
N MET A 58 -11.22 3.50 -10.25
CA MET A 58 -11.19 4.40 -9.09
C MET A 58 -10.37 5.67 -9.33
N SER A 59 -9.77 5.84 -10.51
CA SER A 59 -8.82 6.94 -10.81
C SER A 59 -7.64 7.01 -9.82
N VAL A 60 -7.24 5.87 -9.25
CA VAL A 60 -6.10 5.79 -8.33
C VAL A 60 -4.84 5.44 -9.12
N PRO A 61 -3.87 6.36 -9.27
CA PRO A 61 -2.61 6.07 -9.94
C PRO A 61 -1.79 5.02 -9.21
N ALA A 62 -1.09 4.18 -9.98
CA ALA A 62 -0.09 3.27 -9.43
C ALA A 62 1.24 3.98 -9.19
N LEU A 63 1.83 3.83 -8.00
CA LEU A 63 3.15 4.34 -7.67
C LEU A 63 4.21 3.31 -8.08
N SER A 64 5.00 3.67 -9.10
CA SER A 64 6.07 2.82 -9.64
C SER A 64 7.18 2.60 -8.61
N ILE A 65 7.80 1.42 -8.67
CA ILE A 65 9.02 1.09 -7.92
C ILE A 65 10.23 1.38 -8.82
N ASP A 66 11.19 2.13 -8.31
CA ASP A 66 12.48 2.34 -8.98
C ASP A 66 13.63 1.58 -8.26
N ALA A 67 14.81 1.54 -8.86
CA ALA A 67 15.97 0.84 -8.29
C ALA A 67 16.42 1.42 -6.94
N GLU A 68 16.07 2.68 -6.72
CA GLU A 68 16.49 3.50 -5.62
C GLU A 68 15.57 3.25 -4.40
N ASP A 69 14.30 2.89 -4.64
CA ASP A 69 13.39 2.26 -3.68
C ASP A 69 13.91 0.90 -3.21
N ALA A 70 14.37 0.06 -4.15
CA ALA A 70 14.92 -1.25 -3.82
C ALA A 70 16.18 -1.15 -2.95
N ALA A 71 17.07 -0.21 -3.27
CA ALA A 71 18.25 0.08 -2.46
C ALA A 71 17.86 0.55 -1.04
N ALA A 72 16.88 1.44 -0.91
CA ALA A 72 16.40 1.89 0.39
C ALA A 72 15.72 0.77 1.20
N ALA A 73 14.93 -0.09 0.56
CA ALA A 73 14.29 -1.22 1.24
C ALA A 73 15.32 -2.18 1.87
N ALA A 74 16.49 -2.33 1.25
CA ALA A 74 17.58 -3.16 1.75
C ALA A 74 18.24 -2.60 3.02
N THR A 75 18.25 -1.28 3.23
CA THR A 75 18.88 -0.64 4.41
C THR A 75 17.95 -0.56 5.62
N LEU A 76 16.66 -0.83 5.44
CA LEU A 76 15.68 -0.79 6.51
C LEU A 76 15.97 -1.81 7.63
N PRO A 77 15.75 -1.44 8.91
CA PRO A 77 15.81 -2.39 10.01
C PRO A 77 14.79 -3.51 9.81
N ARG A 78 15.10 -4.69 10.35
CA ARG A 78 14.32 -5.90 10.13
C ARG A 78 13.14 -6.00 11.12
N HIS A 79 12.11 -5.17 10.90
CA HIS A 79 10.84 -5.26 11.64
C HIS A 79 9.76 -6.07 10.90
N HIS A 80 9.78 -6.06 9.55
CA HIS A 80 9.03 -7.00 8.71
C HIS A 80 9.99 -7.94 7.98
N ASP A 81 9.58 -9.21 7.84
CA ASP A 81 10.26 -10.17 6.97
C ASP A 81 9.72 -10.13 5.53
N ASP A 82 8.51 -9.59 5.32
CA ASP A 82 7.91 -9.48 4.00
C ASP A 82 8.62 -8.39 3.16
N PRO A 83 9.19 -8.74 1.99
CA PRO A 83 9.81 -7.75 1.10
C PRO A 83 8.82 -6.69 0.57
N PHE A 84 7.52 -7.00 0.44
CA PHE A 84 6.49 -6.07 -0.01
C PHE A 84 6.26 -4.97 1.02
N ASP A 85 6.13 -5.32 2.30
CA ASP A 85 5.97 -4.34 3.39
C ASP A 85 7.20 -3.43 3.51
N ARG A 86 8.40 -4.01 3.38
CA ARG A 86 9.65 -3.23 3.37
C ARG A 86 9.71 -2.28 2.17
N MET A 87 9.23 -2.70 1.00
CA MET A 87 9.14 -1.82 -0.16
C MET A 87 8.15 -0.67 0.07
N LEU A 88 7.00 -0.93 0.71
CA LEU A 88 6.04 0.12 1.07
C LEU A 88 6.65 1.15 2.00
N VAL A 89 7.38 0.71 3.03
CA VAL A 89 8.12 1.60 3.93
C VAL A 89 9.14 2.43 3.16
N ALA A 90 9.95 1.80 2.30
CA ALA A 90 10.97 2.49 1.52
C ALA A 90 10.38 3.58 0.62
N GLN A 91 9.32 3.26 -0.12
CA GLN A 91 8.63 4.23 -0.97
C GLN A 91 8.05 5.39 -0.16
N ALA A 92 7.45 5.10 1.01
CA ALA A 92 6.86 6.11 1.87
C ALA A 92 7.92 7.04 2.48
N MET A 93 9.04 6.51 2.95
CA MET A 93 10.15 7.32 3.48
C MET A 93 10.76 8.20 2.40
N ARG A 94 11.09 7.64 1.23
CA ARG A 94 11.75 8.36 0.14
C ARG A 94 10.89 9.49 -0.44
N ARG A 95 9.57 9.28 -0.51
CA ARG A 95 8.64 10.24 -1.13
C ARG A 95 7.85 11.05 -0.10
N SER A 96 8.15 10.90 1.19
CA SER A 96 7.36 11.53 2.26
C SER A 96 5.87 11.27 2.06
N LEU A 97 5.48 9.99 2.00
CA LEU A 97 4.08 9.58 1.91
C LEU A 97 3.59 9.07 3.26
N THR A 98 2.27 9.10 3.44
CA THR A 98 1.59 8.50 4.58
C THR A 98 1.12 7.10 4.18
N ILE A 99 1.47 6.09 4.96
CA ILE A 99 0.98 4.73 4.74
C ILE A 99 -0.37 4.57 5.44
N VAL A 100 -1.35 4.08 4.68
CA VAL A 100 -2.60 3.59 5.23
C VAL A 100 -2.45 2.09 5.44
N THR A 101 -2.54 1.64 6.69
CA THR A 101 -2.39 0.24 7.07
C THR A 101 -3.10 -0.01 8.40
N SER A 102 -3.55 -1.24 8.62
CA SER A 102 -4.00 -1.71 9.93
C SER A 102 -2.87 -2.39 10.73
N ASP A 103 -1.67 -2.49 10.15
CA ASP A 103 -0.52 -3.13 10.77
C ASP A 103 0.32 -2.12 11.55
N ASP A 104 0.29 -2.26 12.88
CA ASP A 104 1.04 -1.44 13.81
C ASP A 104 2.55 -1.64 13.74
N GLY A 105 3.02 -2.74 13.12
CA GLY A 105 4.44 -3.01 12.90
C GLY A 105 5.14 -1.91 12.10
N PHE A 106 4.40 -1.18 11.26
CA PHE A 106 4.93 -0.05 10.49
C PHE A 106 5.37 1.12 11.39
N LYS A 107 4.83 1.25 12.61
CA LYS A 107 5.24 2.31 13.57
C LYS A 107 6.73 2.23 13.90
N ALA A 108 7.31 1.03 13.92
CA ALA A 108 8.71 0.81 14.25
C ALA A 108 9.68 1.47 13.24
N TYR A 109 9.21 1.78 12.03
CA TYR A 109 10.02 2.44 11.00
C TYR A 109 10.02 3.97 11.08
N GLY A 110 9.18 4.58 11.94
CA GLY A 110 9.05 6.04 12.00
C GLY A 110 8.42 6.67 10.76
N VAL A 111 7.74 5.88 9.92
CA VAL A 111 6.94 6.38 8.79
C VAL A 111 5.66 7.05 9.29
N ARG A 112 5.13 7.98 8.50
CA ARG A 112 3.80 8.55 8.77
C ARG A 112 2.73 7.50 8.49
N LEU A 113 1.86 7.29 9.46
CA LEU A 113 0.72 6.40 9.34
C LEU A 113 -0.57 7.22 9.41
N MET A 114 -1.56 6.79 8.64
CA MET A 114 -2.91 7.31 8.80
C MET A 114 -3.43 6.90 10.19
N PRO A 115 -3.97 7.83 10.98
CA PRO A 115 -4.60 7.49 12.26
C PRO A 115 -5.79 6.54 12.04
N PRO A 116 -6.08 5.68 13.04
CA PRO A 116 -7.18 4.72 12.95
C PRO A 116 -8.56 5.36 12.87
#